data_AF-A0A7Y0N2A9-F1
#
_entry.id   AF-A0A7Y0N2A9-F1
#
_cell.length_a   1.000
_cell.length_b   1.000
_cell.length_c   1.000
_cell.angle_alpha   90.00
_cell.angle_beta   90.00
_cell.angle_gamma   90.00
#
_symmetry.space_group_name_H-M   'P 1'
#
loop_
_entity.id
_entity.type
_entity.pdbx_description
1 polymer ?
#
loop_
_entity_poly.entity_id
_entity_poly.type
_entity_poly.pdbx_seq_one_letter_code
_entity_poly.pdbx_strand_id
1 'polypeptide(L)'
;GNPNSTTLTLLRDLPKHKELAEISAVETMARRSDGSVFPVLFSLTTFPWHGELYFLATLIDISKRKKAEQSLQLINQELAQRVEERTQALRQAQEQLIESSKMAALGRMSSAITHELNQPLTGLRTLLTTNELLAERGETAMMKANNVLVQK
;
A
#
# COMPACT_ATOMS: atom_id res chain seq x y z
N GLY A 1 40.73 29.08 -16.95
CA GLY A 1 39.39 29.16 -17.56
C GLY A 1 39.56 29.25 -19.06
N ASN A 2 38.76 28.52 -19.85
CA ASN A 2 38.80 28.65 -21.29
C ASN A 2 38.15 29.99 -21.69
N PRO A 3 38.89 30.94 -22.31
CA PRO A 3 38.33 32.21 -22.76
C PRO A 3 37.23 32.07 -23.82
N ASN A 4 37.05 30.88 -24.40
CA ASN A 4 36.00 30.54 -25.37
C ASN A 4 34.79 29.81 -24.76
N SER A 5 34.64 29.80 -23.43
CA SER A 5 33.41 29.30 -22.80
C SER A 5 32.24 30.19 -23.23
N THR A 6 31.27 29.63 -23.95
CA THR A 6 30.08 30.32 -24.47
C THR A 6 29.36 31.14 -23.38
N THR A 7 29.40 30.69 -22.13
CA THR A 7 28.83 31.37 -20.96
C THR A 7 29.56 32.68 -20.60
N LEU A 8 30.89 32.73 -20.72
CA LEU A 8 31.67 33.95 -20.46
C LEU A 8 31.59 34.93 -21.63
N THR A 9 31.50 34.43 -22.87
CA THR A 9 31.28 35.25 -24.06
C THR A 9 29.90 35.91 -24.05
N LEU A 10 28.85 35.16 -23.67
CA LEU A 10 27.49 35.69 -23.49
C LEU A 10 27.41 36.76 -22.39
N LEU A 11 28.10 36.56 -21.27
CA LEU A 11 28.18 37.55 -20.18
C LEU A 11 28.92 38.83 -20.59
N ARG A 12 29.89 38.74 -21.50
CA ARG A 12 30.71 39.88 -21.95
C ARG A 12 29.98 40.81 -22.92
N ASP A 13 29.01 40.29 -23.68
CA ASP A 13 28.19 41.05 -24.63
C ASP A 13 26.78 41.39 -24.08
N LEU A 14 26.51 41.13 -22.81
CA LEU A 14 25.24 41.48 -22.12
C LEU A 14 24.75 42.92 -22.35
N PRO A 15 25.61 43.96 -22.38
CA PRO A 15 25.16 45.34 -22.64
C PRO A 15 24.54 45.52 -24.04
N LYS A 16 24.88 44.66 -25.01
CA LYS A 16 24.36 44.71 -26.39
C LYS A 16 23.00 44.00 -26.54
N HIS A 17 22.62 43.20 -25.55
CA HIS A 17 21.39 42.41 -25.54
C HIS A 17 20.43 42.92 -24.44
N LYS A 18 19.94 44.17 -24.59
CA LYS A 18 18.97 44.80 -23.66
C LYS A 18 17.69 43.99 -23.45
N GLU A 19 17.33 43.10 -24.38
CA GLU A 19 16.16 42.21 -24.26
C GLU A 19 16.34 41.06 -23.25
N LEU A 20 17.59 40.78 -22.83
CA LEU A 20 17.91 39.76 -21.80
C LEU A 20 17.89 40.33 -20.37
N ALA A 21 17.42 41.56 -20.17
CA ALA A 21 17.61 42.35 -18.95
C ALA A 21 16.99 41.76 -17.66
N GLU A 22 16.16 40.72 -17.76
CA GLU A 22 15.73 39.91 -16.63
C GLU A 22 15.66 38.43 -17.03
N ILE A 23 16.71 37.67 -16.69
CA ILE A 23 16.63 36.21 -16.73
C ILE A 23 16.18 35.76 -15.34
N SER A 24 14.89 35.39 -15.24
CA SER A 24 14.35 34.62 -14.12
C SER A 24 15.24 33.42 -13.82
N ALA A 25 15.33 33.00 -12.56
CA ALA A 25 16.25 31.93 -12.17
C ALA A 25 16.05 30.66 -13.01
N VAL A 26 17.06 30.29 -13.80
CA VAL A 26 17.08 29.09 -14.66
C VAL A 26 18.08 28.09 -14.12
N GLU A 27 17.69 26.82 -14.08
CA GLU A 27 18.62 25.73 -13.83
C GLU A 27 19.40 25.39 -15.10
N THR A 28 20.73 25.40 -15.01
CA THR A 28 21.62 25.03 -16.11
C THR A 28 22.85 24.30 -15.60
N MET A 29 23.75 23.90 -16.49
CA MET A 29 25.00 23.21 -16.14
C MET A 29 26.18 24.17 -16.24
N ALA A 30 26.94 24.28 -15.16
CA ALA A 30 28.20 25.04 -15.10
C ALA A 30 29.40 24.09 -15.07
N ARG A 31 30.57 24.62 -15.44
CA ARG A 31 31.84 23.88 -15.43
C ARG A 31 32.83 24.56 -14.49
N ARG A 32 33.42 23.80 -13.56
CA ARG A 32 34.49 24.27 -12.66
C ARG A 32 35.81 24.43 -13.41
N SER A 33 36.78 25.09 -12.79
CA SER A 33 38.14 25.22 -13.32
C SER A 33 38.86 23.89 -13.51
N ASP A 34 38.53 22.87 -12.71
CA ASP A 34 39.03 21.50 -12.82
C ASP A 34 38.37 20.68 -13.94
N GLY A 35 37.41 21.26 -14.66
CA GLY A 35 36.67 20.62 -15.76
C GLY A 35 35.40 19.88 -15.35
N SER A 36 35.14 19.68 -14.05
CA SER A 36 33.92 19.02 -13.57
C SER A 36 32.67 19.86 -13.88
N VAL A 37 31.56 19.18 -14.18
CA VAL A 37 30.28 19.80 -14.49
C VAL A 37 29.34 19.67 -13.30
N PHE A 38 28.65 20.75 -12.94
CA PHE A 38 27.70 20.76 -11.83
C PHE A 38 26.45 21.59 -12.18
N PRO A 39 25.28 21.21 -11.65
CA PRO A 39 24.06 21.98 -11.85
C PRO A 39 24.12 23.29 -11.04
N VAL A 40 23.73 24.37 -11.68
CA VAL A 40 23.68 25.71 -11.09
C VAL A 40 22.30 26.32 -11.32
N LEU A 41 21.80 27.05 -10.35
CA LEU A 41 20.71 28.00 -10.54
C LEU A 41 21.34 29.35 -10.88
N PHE A 42 21.09 29.80 -12.11
CA PHE A 42 21.60 31.06 -12.65
C PHE A 42 20.46 32.07 -12.77
N SER A 43 20.68 33.29 -12.28
CA SER A 43 19.78 34.40 -12.52
C SER A 43 20.58 35.64 -12.91
N LEU A 44 20.00 36.45 -13.79
CA LEU A 44 20.56 37.74 -14.17
C LEU A 44 19.50 38.80 -13.96
N THR A 45 19.84 39.79 -13.12
CA THR A 45 18.98 40.91 -12.82
C THR A 45 19.72 42.20 -13.15
N THR A 46 19.01 43.22 -13.60
CA THR A 46 19.58 44.54 -13.85
C THR A 46 19.15 45.52 -12.78
N PHE A 47 20.05 46.42 -12.40
CA PHE A 47 19.74 47.46 -11.42
C PHE A 47 20.49 48.76 -11.75
N PRO A 48 19.86 49.93 -11.55
CA PRO A 48 20.53 51.21 -11.70
C PRO A 48 21.43 51.51 -10.49
N TRP A 49 22.65 51.97 -10.73
CA TRP A 49 23.57 52.43 -9.67
C TRP A 49 24.40 53.61 -10.18
N HIS A 50 24.40 54.74 -9.46
CA HIS A 50 25.06 56.00 -9.87
C HIS A 50 24.76 56.46 -11.32
N GLY A 51 23.54 56.25 -11.80
CA GLY A 51 23.13 56.66 -13.16
C GLY A 51 23.53 55.71 -14.29
N GLU A 52 24.23 54.63 -13.96
CA GLU A 52 24.63 53.58 -14.90
C GLU A 52 23.86 52.27 -14.62
N LEU A 53 23.62 51.48 -15.66
CA LEU A 53 22.92 50.19 -15.54
C LEU A 53 23.94 49.08 -15.24
N TYR A 54 23.75 48.39 -14.11
CA TYR A 54 24.58 47.26 -13.72
C TYR A 54 23.81 45.94 -13.84
N PHE A 55 24.56 44.86 -14.00
CA PHE A 55 24.04 43.50 -14.02
C PHE A 55 24.49 42.78 -12.74
N LEU A 56 23.54 42.18 -12.02
CA LEU A 56 23.79 41.24 -10.95
C LEU A 56 23.53 39.81 -11.48
N ALA A 57 24.62 39.07 -11.64
CA ALA A 57 24.57 37.65 -11.94
C ALA A 57 24.72 36.84 -10.65
N THR A 58 23.76 35.96 -10.38
CA THR A 58 23.81 35.02 -9.25
C THR A 58 24.03 33.62 -9.78
N LEU A 59 24.99 32.89 -9.19
CA LEU A 59 25.25 31.49 -9.47
C LEU A 59 25.19 30.70 -8.18
N ILE A 60 24.19 29.84 -8.03
CA ILE A 60 24.01 28.98 -6.85
C ILE A 60 24.23 27.53 -7.25
N ASP A 61 25.22 26.86 -6.67
CA ASP A 61 25.40 25.42 -6.85
C ASP A 61 24.23 24.65 -6.22
N ILE A 62 23.45 23.96 -7.05
CA ILE A 62 22.28 23.19 -6.63
C ILE A 62 22.54 21.68 -6.59
N SER A 63 23.81 21.25 -6.60
CA SER A 63 24.19 19.83 -6.59
C SER A 63 23.61 19.09 -5.38
N LYS A 64 23.66 19.71 -4.19
CA LYS A 64 23.10 19.12 -2.96
C LYS A 64 21.58 18.95 -3.07
N ARG A 65 20.89 19.97 -3.59
CA ARG A 65 19.43 19.94 -3.79
C ARG A 65 19.04 18.83 -4.75
N LYS A 66 19.67 18.76 -5.93
CA LYS A 66 19.36 17.72 -6.93
C LYS A 66 19.63 16.31 -6.43
N LYS A 67 20.72 16.11 -5.67
CA LYS A 67 21.00 14.79 -5.05
C LYS A 67 19.92 14.40 -4.03
N ALA A 68 19.46 15.35 -3.22
CA ALA A 68 18.39 15.10 -2.26
C ALA A 68 17.06 14.79 -2.97
N GLU A 69 16.69 15.57 -4.00
CA GLU A 69 15.49 15.32 -4.82
C GLU A 69 15.52 13.93 -5.47
N GLN A 70 16.65 13.54 -6.06
CA GLN A 70 16.84 12.21 -6.64
C GLN A 70 16.73 11.10 -5.60
N SER A 71 17.37 11.27 -4.43
CA SER A 71 17.30 10.30 -3.35
C SER A 71 15.87 10.15 -2.83
N LEU A 72 15.14 11.25 -2.67
CA LEU A 72 13.74 11.23 -2.24
C LEU A 72 12.86 10.53 -3.28
N GLN A 73 13.09 10.79 -4.57
CA GLN A 73 12.35 10.13 -5.64
C GLN A 73 12.57 8.62 -5.64
N LEU A 74 13.81 8.16 -5.46
CA LEU A 74 14.14 6.73 -5.35
C LEU A 74 13.49 6.09 -4.13
N ILE A 75 13.60 6.72 -2.95
CA ILE A 75 13.00 6.21 -1.71
C ILE A 75 11.47 6.15 -1.84
N ASN A 76 10.84 7.16 -2.45
CA ASN A 76 9.39 7.16 -2.65
C ASN A 76 8.94 6.04 -3.59
N GLN A 77 9.70 5.75 -4.65
CA GLN A 77 9.40 4.64 -5.55
C GLN A 77 9.51 3.29 -4.82
N GLU A 78 10.59 3.09 -4.06
CA GLU A 78 10.79 1.89 -3.27
C GLU A 78 9.71 1.72 -2.19
N LEU A 79 9.35 2.80 -1.51
CA LEU A 79 8.30 2.79 -0.49
C LEU A 79 6.94 2.46 -1.12
N ALA A 80 6.60 3.05 -2.27
CA ALA A 80 5.36 2.76 -2.98
C ALA A 80 5.26 1.28 -3.35
N GLN A 81 6.34 0.70 -3.86
CA GLN A 81 6.41 -0.74 -4.16
C GLN A 81 6.19 -1.59 -2.90
N ARG A 82 6.91 -1.30 -1.81
CA ARG A 82 6.78 -2.03 -0.54
C ARG A 82 5.37 -1.92 0.05
N VAL A 83 4.74 -0.76 -0.04
CA VAL A 83 3.36 -0.55 0.42
C VAL A 83 2.39 -1.41 -0.38
N GLU A 84 2.54 -1.46 -1.71
CA GLU A 84 1.70 -2.31 -2.56
C GLU A 84 1.87 -3.79 -2.21
N GLU A 85 3.12 -4.28 -2.14
CA GLU A 85 3.43 -5.67 -1.78
C GLU A 85 2.84 -6.05 -0.41
N ARG A 86 3.00 -5.19 0.60
CA ARG A 86 2.46 -5.43 1.95
C ARG A 86 0.94 -5.37 1.97
N THR A 87 0.33 -4.49 1.19
CA THR A 87 -1.13 -4.37 1.09
C THR A 87 -1.73 -5.62 0.46
N GLN A 88 -1.10 -6.15 -0.60
CA GLN A 88 -1.52 -7.40 -1.23
C GLN A 88 -1.39 -8.59 -0.27
N ALA A 89 -0.24 -8.72 0.41
CA ALA A 89 -0.03 -9.78 1.40
C ALA A 89 -1.05 -9.72 2.55
N LEU A 90 -1.36 -8.52 3.05
CA LEU A 90 -2.38 -8.32 4.08
C LEU A 90 -3.78 -8.72 3.61
N ARG A 91 -4.17 -8.35 2.38
CA ARG A 91 -5.46 -8.75 1.81
C ARG A 91 -5.59 -10.27 1.71
N GLN A 92 -4.55 -10.94 1.20
CA GLN A 92 -4.54 -12.41 1.10
C GLN A 92 -4.66 -13.08 2.48
N ALA A 93 -3.90 -12.60 3.47
CA ALA A 93 -3.99 -13.13 4.83
C ALA A 93 -5.38 -12.90 5.45
N GLN A 94 -6.00 -11.74 5.19
CA GLN A 94 -7.35 -11.44 5.67
C GLN A 94 -8.41 -12.36 5.03
N GLU A 95 -8.31 -12.62 3.73
CA GLU A 95 -9.20 -13.55 3.03
C GLU A 95 -9.10 -14.97 3.62
N GLN A 96 -7.88 -15.45 3.85
CA GLN A 96 -7.65 -16.76 4.50
C GLN A 96 -8.23 -16.82 5.91
N LEU A 97 -8.09 -15.76 6.70
CA LEU A 97 -8.70 -15.68 8.04
C LEU A 97 -10.22 -15.71 7.98
N ILE A 98 -10.82 -15.01 7.02
CA ILE A 98 -12.28 -15.03 6.81
C ILE A 98 -12.74 -16.44 6.45
N GLU A 99 -12.05 -17.12 5.55
CA GLU A 99 -12.36 -18.50 5.16
C GLU A 99 -12.24 -19.47 6.35
N SER A 100 -11.14 -19.39 7.09
CA SER A 100 -10.92 -20.20 8.30
C SER A 100 -12.01 -19.96 9.35
N SER A 101 -12.39 -18.69 9.57
CA SER A 101 -13.45 -18.32 10.50
C SER A 101 -14.81 -18.89 10.09
N LYS A 102 -15.14 -18.82 8.79
CA LYS A 102 -16.36 -19.45 8.24
C LYS A 102 -16.36 -20.95 8.48
N MET A 103 -15.26 -21.64 8.18
CA MET A 103 -15.13 -23.08 8.38
C MET A 103 -15.24 -23.47 9.86
N ALA A 104 -14.62 -22.71 10.76
CA ALA A 104 -14.74 -22.93 12.19
C ALA A 104 -16.17 -22.71 12.72
N ALA A 105 -16.88 -21.71 12.20
CA ALA A 105 -18.29 -21.48 12.52
C ALA A 105 -19.16 -22.66 12.05
N LEU A 106 -18.98 -23.12 10.80
CA LEU A 106 -19.67 -24.28 10.26
C LEU A 106 -19.36 -25.56 11.04
N GLY A 107 -18.11 -25.79 11.45
CA GLY A 107 -17.73 -26.95 12.27
C GLY A 107 -18.43 -26.96 13.63
N ARG A 108 -18.51 -25.81 14.31
CA ARG A 108 -19.25 -25.68 15.59
C ARG A 108 -20.74 -25.94 15.41
N MET A 109 -21.35 -25.35 14.37
CA MET A 109 -22.77 -25.56 14.06
C MET A 109 -23.04 -27.02 13.70
N SER A 110 -22.18 -27.65 12.88
CA SER A 110 -22.32 -29.06 12.50
C SER A 110 -22.21 -29.98 13.71
N SER A 111 -21.26 -29.74 14.62
CA SER A 111 -21.14 -30.50 15.87
C SER A 111 -22.38 -30.35 16.76
N ALA A 112 -22.95 -29.14 16.86
CA ALA A 112 -24.19 -28.91 17.58
C ALA A 112 -25.36 -29.66 16.93
N ILE A 113 -25.52 -29.57 15.60
CA ILE A 113 -26.56 -30.31 14.86
C ILE A 113 -26.40 -31.82 15.05
N THR A 114 -25.18 -32.36 14.97
CA THR A 114 -24.93 -33.79 15.22
C THR A 114 -25.34 -34.18 16.64
N HIS A 115 -25.03 -33.34 17.63
CA HIS A 115 -25.43 -33.60 19.01
C HIS A 115 -26.96 -33.59 19.16
N GLU A 116 -27.63 -32.59 18.60
CA GLU A 116 -29.10 -32.46 18.63
C GLU A 116 -29.82 -33.56 17.85
N LEU A 117 -29.25 -34.09 16.76
CA LEU A 117 -29.81 -35.22 16.02
C LEU A 117 -29.59 -36.55 16.73
N ASN A 118 -28.45 -36.72 17.40
CA ASN A 118 -28.15 -37.95 18.13
C ASN A 118 -29.07 -38.14 19.34
N GLN A 119 -29.58 -37.06 19.94
CA GLN A 119 -30.52 -37.12 21.07
C GLN A 119 -31.83 -37.86 20.74
N PRO A 120 -32.66 -37.44 19.76
CA PRO A 120 -33.88 -38.14 19.41
C PRO A 120 -33.61 -39.53 18.84
N LEU A 121 -32.51 -39.71 18.09
CA LEU A 121 -32.15 -41.03 17.55
C LEU A 121 -31.87 -42.05 18.66
N THR A 122 -31.16 -41.62 19.71
CA THR A 122 -30.90 -42.43 20.90
C THR A 122 -32.20 -42.76 21.63
N GLY A 123 -33.11 -41.79 21.73
CA GLY A 123 -34.46 -42.01 22.26
C GLY A 123 -35.24 -43.06 21.48
N LEU A 124 -35.32 -42.90 20.15
CA LEU A 124 -35.97 -43.87 19.26
C LEU A 124 -35.36 -45.27 19.38
N ARG A 125 -34.03 -45.37 19.40
CA ARG A 125 -33.34 -46.66 19.55
C ARG A 125 -33.68 -47.34 20.87
N THR A 126 -33.72 -46.58 21.97
CA THR A 126 -34.11 -47.08 23.29
C THR A 126 -35.56 -47.60 23.28
N LEU A 127 -36.48 -46.86 22.67
CA LEU A 127 -37.88 -47.26 22.56
C LEU A 127 -38.05 -48.54 21.73
N LEU A 128 -37.33 -48.66 20.60
CA LEU A 128 -37.35 -49.87 19.77
C LEU A 128 -36.83 -51.09 20.54
N THR A 129 -35.67 -50.98 21.21
CA THR A 129 -35.13 -52.07 22.04
C THR A 129 -36.08 -52.47 23.16
N THR A 130 -36.75 -51.50 23.79
CA THR A 130 -37.75 -51.79 24.84
C THR A 130 -38.95 -52.55 24.27
N ASN A 131 -39.43 -52.16 23.07
CA ASN A 131 -40.53 -52.85 22.41
C ASN A 131 -40.18 -54.27 21.99
N GLU A 132 -38.96 -54.51 21.48
CA GLU A 132 -38.47 -55.87 21.19
C GLU A 132 -38.52 -56.76 22.44
N LEU A 133 -38.04 -56.24 23.59
CA LEU A 133 -38.02 -56.96 24.86
C LEU A 133 -39.43 -57.27 25.40
N LEU A 134 -40.38 -56.33 25.23
CA LEU A 134 -41.79 -56.55 25.60
C LEU A 134 -42.49 -57.54 24.66
N ALA A 135 -42.12 -57.54 23.38
CA ALA A 135 -42.65 -58.49 22.39
C ALA A 135 -42.22 -59.93 22.72
N GLU A 136 -40.94 -60.14 23.07
CA GLU A 136 -40.42 -61.44 23.51
C GLU A 136 -41.15 -61.98 24.76
N ARG A 137 -41.59 -61.09 25.65
CA ARG A 137 -42.34 -61.42 26.87
C ARG A 137 -43.85 -61.58 26.67
N GLY A 138 -44.37 -61.29 25.47
CA GLY A 138 -45.81 -61.33 25.17
C GLY A 138 -46.63 -60.18 25.77
N GLU A 139 -45.99 -59.14 26.32
CA GLU A 139 -46.65 -58.00 26.98
C GLU A 139 -47.17 -56.96 25.98
N THR A 140 -48.11 -57.39 25.13
CA THR A 140 -48.65 -56.58 24.02
C THR A 140 -49.37 -55.30 24.46
N ALA A 141 -49.92 -55.27 25.68
CA ALA A 141 -50.56 -54.06 26.22
C ALA A 141 -49.55 -52.94 26.51
N MET A 142 -48.41 -53.26 27.13
CA MET A 142 -47.35 -52.28 27.40
C MET A 142 -46.65 -51.84 26.11
N MET A 143 -46.47 -52.74 25.15
CA MET A 143 -45.89 -52.41 23.84
C MET A 143 -46.75 -51.39 23.08
N LYS A 144 -48.09 -51.52 23.12
CA LYS A 144 -49.00 -50.54 22.54
C LYS A 144 -48.91 -49.18 23.25
N ALA A 145 -48.76 -49.15 24.57
CA ALA A 145 -48.58 -47.91 25.32
C ALA A 145 -47.27 -47.19 24.94
N ASN A 146 -46.17 -47.94 24.76
CA ASN A 146 -44.90 -47.38 24.28
C ASN A 146 -45.00 -46.78 22.88
N ASN A 147 -45.72 -47.43 21.95
CA ASN A 147 -45.90 -46.89 20.60
C ASN A 147 -46.65 -45.55 20.56
N VAL A 148 -47.52 -45.27 21.55
CA VAL A 148 -48.19 -43.96 21.68
C VAL A 148 -47.20 -42.84 22.04
N LEU A 149 -46.11 -43.16 22.75
CA LEU A 149 -45.06 -42.20 23.10
C LEU A 149 -44.22 -41.74 21.89
N VAL A 150 -44.18 -42.52 20.80
CA VAL A 150 -43.47 -42.18 19.55
C VAL A 150 -44.24 -41.15 18.71
N GLN A 151 -45.54 -40.97 18.95
CA GLN A 151 -46.41 -40.10 18.14
C GLN A 151 -46.64 -38.69 18.74
N LYS A 152 -46.02 -38.37 19.87
CA LYS A 152 -46.04 -37.04 20.49
C LYS A 152 -44.72 -36.33 20.32
#